data_AF-A0A929SP31-F1
#
_entry.id   AF-A0A929SP31-F1
#
_cell.length_a   1.000
_cell.length_b   1.000
_cell.length_c   1.000
_cell.angle_alpha   90.00
_cell.angle_beta   90.00
_cell.angle_gamma   90.00
#
_symmetry.space_group_name_H-M   'P 1'
#
loop_
_entity.id
_entity.type
_entity.pdbx_description
1 polymer ?
#
loop_
_entity_poly.entity_id
_entity_poly.type
_entity_poly.pdbx_seq_one_letter_code
_entity_poly.pdbx_strand_id
1 'polypeptide(L)'
;MNTLTQTLNLTNQNQIQQDQKIGQKQNKFLDTMLGKAINTGINLGIRALLPNFIEDQVISLKDTLIKEGLGATIKQAINSTIDLGKSVIGIATGHFDNLNQARNVVRNGGIIDTISGGLSFALNTANRHGLIPEKVKDIINGGKEIIVDSIKSNIESEFEDQLRKVSTLNKNIERWNEYYNQHDFDGIRRETNNIQRNIKSLFPIETTIKEARKIENLYKIIERKGGDFNLSEEEINLANRLVY
;
A
#
# COMPACT_ATOMS: atom_id res chain seq x y z
N MET A 1 0.07 27.10 35.05
CA MET A 1 -0.19 25.89 34.25
C MET A 1 1.07 25.04 34.29
N ASN A 2 0.92 23.79 34.72
CA ASN A 2 2.02 22.92 35.16
C ASN A 2 2.86 22.45 33.96
N THR A 3 4.19 22.38 34.10
CA THR A 3 5.13 21.88 33.07
C THR A 3 4.73 20.51 32.53
N LEU A 4 4.08 19.68 33.36
CA LEU A 4 3.48 18.40 32.95
C LEU A 4 2.43 18.57 31.83
N THR A 5 1.57 19.57 31.93
CA THR A 5 0.50 19.86 30.95
C THR A 5 1.09 20.36 29.63
N GLN A 6 2.16 21.15 29.66
CA GLN A 6 2.87 21.58 28.44
C GLN A 6 3.57 20.39 27.76
N THR A 7 4.24 19.52 28.51
CA THR A 7 4.90 18.31 27.97
C THR A 7 3.89 17.31 27.38
N LEU A 8 2.74 17.11 28.03
CA LEU A 8 1.66 16.27 27.50
C LEU A 8 1.08 16.84 26.20
N ASN A 9 0.85 18.16 26.13
CA ASN A 9 0.33 18.81 24.93
C ASN A 9 1.32 18.73 23.74
N LEU A 10 2.63 18.91 23.98
CA LEU A 10 3.67 18.76 22.95
C LEU A 10 3.77 17.31 22.45
N THR A 11 3.65 16.34 23.35
CA THR A 11 3.68 14.91 23.00
C THR A 11 2.47 14.54 22.13
N ASN A 12 1.28 15.00 22.50
CA ASN A 12 0.05 14.77 21.74
C ASN A 12 0.09 15.44 20.35
N GLN A 13 0.61 16.67 20.24
CA GLN A 13 0.75 17.35 18.95
C GLN A 13 1.73 16.63 18.01
N ASN A 14 2.84 16.12 18.55
CA ASN A 14 3.81 15.34 17.77
C ASN A 14 3.23 14.01 17.29
N GLN A 15 2.43 13.31 18.10
CA GLN A 15 1.74 12.09 17.69
C GLN A 15 0.74 12.36 16.56
N ILE A 16 -0.13 13.36 16.71
CA ILE A 16 -1.13 13.74 15.69
C ILE A 16 -0.46 14.07 14.34
N GLN A 17 0.66 14.81 14.34
CA GLN A 17 1.38 15.13 13.09
C GLN A 17 1.97 13.88 12.41
N GLN A 18 2.35 12.86 13.18
CA GLN A 18 2.90 11.62 12.64
C GLN A 18 1.80 10.71 12.11
N ASP A 19 0.67 10.63 12.80
CA ASP A 19 -0.53 9.89 12.36
C ASP A 19 -1.06 10.46 11.03
N GLN A 20 -1.01 11.79 10.88
CA GLN A 20 -1.31 12.44 9.61
C GLN A 20 -0.30 12.08 8.51
N LYS A 21 1.01 12.04 8.82
CA LYS A 21 2.06 11.66 7.86
C LYS A 21 1.96 10.20 7.43
N ILE A 22 1.68 9.27 8.33
CA ILE A 22 1.50 7.85 7.99
C ILE A 22 0.26 7.65 7.14
N GLY A 23 -0.86 8.30 7.48
CA GLY A 23 -2.09 8.27 6.69
C GLY A 23 -1.89 8.79 5.26
N GLN A 24 -1.13 9.87 5.08
CA GLN A 24 -0.79 10.38 3.74
C GLN A 24 0.07 9.39 2.94
N LYS A 25 1.06 8.76 3.58
CA LYS A 25 1.90 7.73 2.94
C LYS A 25 1.08 6.51 2.54
N GLN A 26 0.17 6.05 3.40
CA GLN A 26 -0.73 4.94 3.09
C GLN A 26 -1.66 5.27 1.92
N ASN A 27 -2.26 6.48 1.91
CA ASN A 27 -3.10 6.92 0.80
C ASN A 27 -2.34 6.90 -0.52
N LYS A 28 -1.15 7.48 -0.57
CA LYS A 28 -0.31 7.49 -1.78
C LYS A 28 0.08 6.09 -2.21
N PHE A 29 0.39 5.21 -1.25
CA PHE A 29 0.72 3.82 -1.51
C PHE A 29 -0.47 3.09 -2.14
N LEU A 30 -1.64 3.16 -1.52
CA LEU A 30 -2.85 2.49 -2.01
C LEU A 30 -3.30 3.04 -3.36
N ASP A 31 -3.28 4.36 -3.55
CA ASP A 31 -3.59 4.98 -4.84
C ASP A 31 -2.69 4.44 -5.97
N THR A 32 -1.38 4.40 -5.73
CA THR A 32 -0.42 3.88 -6.70
C THR A 32 -0.61 2.38 -6.95
N MET A 33 -0.71 1.58 -5.88
CA MET A 33 -0.84 0.12 -5.96
C MET A 33 -2.14 -0.29 -6.65
N LEU A 34 -3.27 0.27 -6.23
CA LEU A 34 -4.58 -0.02 -6.82
C LEU A 34 -4.65 0.48 -8.25
N GLY A 35 -4.17 1.70 -8.54
CA GLY A 35 -4.15 2.24 -9.89
C GLY A 35 -3.36 1.34 -10.87
N LYS A 36 -2.19 0.85 -10.46
CA LYS A 36 -1.39 -0.10 -11.24
C LYS A 36 -2.12 -1.44 -11.44
N ALA A 37 -2.69 -2.00 -10.38
CA ALA A 37 -3.41 -3.27 -10.42
C ALA A 37 -4.63 -3.20 -11.35
N ILE A 38 -5.42 -2.14 -11.23
CA ILE A 38 -6.61 -1.89 -12.05
C ILE A 38 -6.22 -1.71 -13.52
N ASN A 39 -5.22 -0.88 -13.82
CA ASN A 39 -4.75 -0.67 -15.18
C ASN A 39 -4.24 -1.99 -15.82
N THR A 40 -3.52 -2.81 -15.06
CA THR A 40 -3.05 -4.12 -15.50
C THR A 40 -4.23 -5.07 -15.74
N GLY A 41 -5.19 -5.09 -14.81
CA GLY A 41 -6.39 -5.91 -14.90
C GLY A 41 -7.23 -5.58 -16.14
N ILE A 42 -7.42 -4.30 -16.44
CA ILE A 42 -8.13 -3.82 -17.64
C ILE A 42 -7.40 -4.26 -18.92
N ASN A 43 -6.09 -4.04 -19.00
CA ASN A 43 -5.28 -4.46 -20.15
C ASN A 43 -5.44 -5.96 -20.44
N LEU A 44 -5.28 -6.79 -19.39
CA LEU A 44 -5.36 -8.25 -19.51
C LEU A 44 -6.77 -8.71 -19.88
N GLY A 45 -7.80 -8.12 -19.27
CA GLY A 45 -9.19 -8.44 -19.58
C GLY A 45 -9.57 -8.06 -21.02
N ILE A 46 -9.15 -6.88 -21.50
CA ILE A 46 -9.38 -6.48 -22.90
C ILE A 46 -8.69 -7.47 -23.86
N ARG A 47 -7.44 -7.85 -23.61
CA ARG A 47 -6.72 -8.84 -24.43
C ARG A 47 -7.43 -10.19 -24.45
N ALA A 48 -7.96 -10.64 -23.31
CA ALA A 48 -8.69 -11.89 -23.23
C ALA A 48 -9.98 -11.86 -24.06
N LEU A 49 -10.70 -10.74 -24.07
CA LEU A 49 -11.95 -10.57 -24.83
C LEU A 49 -11.74 -10.30 -26.32
N LEU A 50 -10.64 -9.65 -26.67
CA LEU A 50 -10.32 -9.24 -28.03
C LEU A 50 -8.96 -9.83 -28.44
N PRO A 51 -8.83 -11.17 -28.58
CA PRO A 51 -7.55 -11.82 -28.83
C PRO A 51 -6.92 -11.46 -30.18
N ASN A 52 -7.73 -10.93 -31.11
CA ASN A 52 -7.26 -10.47 -32.42
C ASN A 52 -6.71 -9.04 -32.40
N PHE A 53 -6.83 -8.31 -31.29
CA PHE A 53 -6.25 -6.98 -31.16
C PHE A 53 -4.75 -7.11 -30.91
N ILE A 54 -3.96 -6.37 -31.68
CA ILE A 54 -2.55 -6.16 -31.36
C ILE A 54 -2.40 -5.18 -30.19
N GLU A 55 -1.20 -5.10 -29.63
CA GLU A 55 -0.92 -4.30 -28.44
C GLU A 55 -1.41 -2.84 -28.56
N ASP A 56 -1.10 -2.18 -29.68
CA ASP A 56 -1.48 -0.79 -29.90
C ASP A 56 -3.00 -0.58 -29.94
N GLN A 57 -3.75 -1.58 -30.42
CA GLN A 57 -5.21 -1.52 -30.45
C GLN A 57 -5.82 -1.68 -29.05
N VAL A 58 -5.22 -2.53 -28.22
CA VAL A 58 -5.60 -2.67 -26.80
C VAL A 58 -5.32 -1.37 -26.05
N ILE A 59 -4.14 -0.78 -26.25
CA ILE A 59 -3.74 0.49 -25.64
C ILE A 59 -4.71 1.60 -26.08
N SER A 60 -4.96 1.74 -27.38
CA SER A 60 -5.86 2.77 -27.91
C SER A 60 -7.28 2.64 -27.38
N LEU A 61 -7.81 1.41 -27.29
CA LEU A 61 -9.12 1.16 -26.71
C LEU A 61 -9.16 1.56 -25.24
N LYS A 62 -8.20 1.10 -24.43
CA LYS A 62 -8.14 1.47 -23.01
C LYS A 62 -8.03 2.99 -22.82
N ASP A 63 -7.15 3.66 -23.57
CA ASP A 63 -6.94 5.10 -23.47
C ASP A 63 -8.21 5.87 -23.85
N THR A 64 -8.96 5.37 -24.83
CA THR A 64 -10.30 5.88 -25.15
C THR A 64 -11.22 5.74 -23.95
N LEU A 65 -11.35 4.56 -23.37
CA LEU A 65 -12.23 4.34 -22.20
C LEU A 65 -11.84 5.23 -21.02
N ILE A 66 -10.54 5.39 -20.74
CA ILE A 66 -10.02 6.27 -19.68
C ILE A 66 -10.48 7.71 -19.90
N LYS A 67 -10.38 8.22 -21.13
CA LYS A 67 -10.81 9.57 -21.51
C LYS A 67 -12.33 9.74 -21.46
N GLU A 68 -13.08 8.71 -21.85
CA GLU A 68 -14.55 8.69 -21.88
C GLU A 68 -15.19 8.40 -20.51
N GLY A 69 -14.47 8.63 -19.41
CA GLY A 69 -15.00 8.65 -18.04
C GLY A 69 -14.45 7.57 -17.11
N LEU A 70 -13.88 6.48 -17.63
CA LEU A 70 -13.37 5.39 -16.78
C LEU A 70 -12.24 5.86 -15.85
N GLY A 71 -11.38 6.76 -16.31
CA GLY A 71 -10.27 7.29 -15.49
C GLY A 71 -10.77 8.05 -14.26
N ALA A 72 -11.80 8.88 -14.43
CA ALA A 72 -12.43 9.60 -13.32
C ALA A 72 -13.12 8.63 -12.34
N THR A 73 -13.81 7.62 -12.85
CA THR A 73 -14.47 6.61 -12.02
C THR A 73 -13.46 5.78 -11.21
N ILE A 74 -12.33 5.37 -11.80
CA ILE A 74 -11.27 4.64 -11.08
C ILE A 74 -10.72 5.49 -9.93
N LYS A 75 -10.40 6.76 -10.20
CA LYS A 75 -9.88 7.67 -9.19
C LYS A 75 -10.89 7.88 -8.05
N GLN A 76 -12.17 8.06 -8.38
CA GLN A 76 -13.24 8.17 -7.39
C GLN A 76 -13.36 6.89 -6.56
N ALA A 77 -13.37 5.72 -7.19
CA ALA A 77 -13.51 4.44 -6.52
C ALA A 77 -12.37 4.21 -5.51
N ILE A 78 -11.13 4.46 -5.91
CA ILE A 78 -9.94 4.38 -5.03
C ILE A 78 -10.10 5.32 -3.82
N ASN A 79 -10.38 6.60 -4.07
CA ASN A 79 -10.50 7.59 -3.00
C ASN A 79 -11.63 7.23 -2.02
N SER A 80 -12.81 6.90 -2.53
CA SER A 80 -13.96 6.53 -1.71
C SER A 80 -13.71 5.28 -0.88
N THR A 81 -13.03 4.27 -1.42
CA THR A 81 -12.66 3.06 -0.66
C THR A 81 -11.65 3.35 0.44
N ILE A 82 -10.65 4.21 0.18
CA ILE A 82 -9.68 4.64 1.21
C ILE A 82 -10.38 5.42 2.32
N ASP A 83 -11.24 6.37 1.97
CA ASP A 83 -11.98 7.20 2.93
C ASP A 83 -12.97 6.37 3.76
N LEU A 84 -13.67 5.41 3.12
CA LEU A 84 -14.53 4.45 3.80
C LEU A 84 -13.73 3.64 4.82
N GLY A 85 -12.55 3.14 4.45
CA GLY A 85 -11.70 2.39 5.37
C GLY A 85 -11.37 3.17 6.63
N LYS A 86 -11.02 4.45 6.49
CA LYS A 86 -10.74 5.32 7.63
C LYS A 86 -11.97 5.59 8.48
N SER A 87 -13.15 5.71 7.87
CA SER A 87 -14.41 5.92 8.58
C SER A 87 -14.88 4.67 9.35
N VAL A 88 -14.67 3.47 8.80
CA VAL A 88 -15.14 2.19 9.36
C VAL A 88 -14.23 1.68 10.48
N ILE A 89 -12.93 2.02 10.47
CA ILE A 89 -11.97 1.57 11.50
C ILE A 89 -12.19 2.26 12.86
N GLY A 90 -12.90 3.39 12.92
CA GLY A 90 -13.33 3.99 14.18
C GLY A 90 -12.23 4.77 14.95
N ILE A 91 -12.16 6.08 14.70
CA ILE A 91 -11.94 7.17 15.67
C ILE A 91 -10.70 7.15 16.61
N ALA A 92 -9.52 6.64 16.22
CA ALA A 92 -8.28 6.98 16.98
C ALA A 92 -7.13 7.52 16.11
N THR A 93 -6.76 6.83 15.03
CA THR A 93 -5.50 7.09 14.32
C THR A 93 -5.66 7.64 12.91
N GLY A 94 -6.82 7.47 12.27
CA GLY A 94 -7.09 7.97 10.91
C GLY A 94 -6.30 7.27 9.79
N HIS A 95 -5.71 6.10 10.08
CA HIS A 95 -4.92 5.29 9.16
C HIS A 95 -5.18 3.79 9.39
N PHE A 96 -4.72 2.94 8.47
CA PHE A 96 -4.79 1.48 8.63
C PHE A 96 -3.70 1.00 9.60
N ASP A 97 -4.04 0.10 10.53
CA ASP A 97 -3.06 -0.46 11.47
C ASP A 97 -2.28 -1.63 10.88
N ASN A 98 -2.86 -2.32 9.91
CA ASN A 98 -2.21 -3.43 9.24
C ASN A 98 -2.74 -3.64 7.82
N LEU A 99 -2.00 -4.43 7.04
CA LEU A 99 -2.32 -4.71 5.65
C LEU A 99 -3.64 -5.47 5.48
N ASN A 100 -4.03 -6.33 6.43
CA ASN A 100 -5.28 -7.07 6.34
C ASN A 100 -6.51 -6.16 6.46
N GLN A 101 -6.45 -5.12 7.30
CA GLN A 101 -7.50 -4.10 7.35
C GLN A 101 -7.64 -3.39 5.99
N ALA A 102 -6.52 -2.93 5.40
CA ALA A 102 -6.53 -2.29 4.08
C ALA A 102 -7.09 -3.23 3.00
N ARG A 103 -6.64 -4.50 2.99
CA ARG A 103 -7.12 -5.54 2.06
C ARG A 103 -8.61 -5.79 2.18
N ASN A 104 -9.13 -5.92 3.40
CA ASN A 104 -10.55 -6.17 3.65
C ASN A 104 -11.44 -5.00 3.20
N VAL A 105 -11.00 -3.77 3.45
CA VAL A 105 -11.71 -2.57 2.95
C VAL A 105 -11.70 -2.52 1.44
N VAL A 106 -10.58 -2.82 0.77
CA VAL A 106 -10.55 -2.85 -0.70
C VAL A 106 -11.47 -3.93 -1.26
N ARG A 107 -11.51 -5.10 -0.64
CA ARG A 107 -12.41 -6.21 -1.05
C ARG A 107 -13.89 -5.86 -0.90
N ASN A 108 -14.24 -5.21 0.20
CA ASN A 108 -15.64 -5.01 0.59
C ASN A 108 -16.15 -3.56 0.35
N GLY A 109 -15.27 -2.66 -0.06
CA GLY A 109 -15.52 -1.21 -0.12
C GLY A 109 -16.10 -0.71 -1.44
N GLY A 110 -16.70 -1.60 -2.24
CA GLY A 110 -17.42 -1.24 -3.48
C GLY A 110 -16.56 -0.73 -4.63
N ILE A 111 -15.22 -0.83 -4.55
CA ILE A 111 -14.30 -0.36 -5.60
C ILE A 111 -14.57 -1.07 -6.93
N ILE A 112 -14.76 -2.39 -6.88
CA ILE A 112 -14.98 -3.25 -8.05
C ILE A 112 -16.31 -2.91 -8.73
N ASP A 113 -17.38 -2.75 -7.95
CA ASP A 113 -18.72 -2.46 -8.48
C ASP A 113 -18.73 -1.08 -9.15
N THR A 114 -18.10 -0.10 -8.50
CA THR A 114 -17.95 1.26 -9.03
C THR A 114 -17.18 1.25 -10.36
N ILE A 115 -16.09 0.50 -10.45
CA ILE A 115 -15.31 0.37 -11.68
C ILE A 115 -16.10 -0.38 -12.77
N SER A 116 -16.84 -1.44 -12.43
CA SER A 116 -17.69 -2.18 -13.39
C SER A 116 -18.78 -1.27 -14.00
N GLY A 117 -19.40 -0.42 -13.16
CA GLY A 117 -20.32 0.62 -13.61
C GLY A 117 -19.64 1.65 -14.51
N GLY A 118 -18.48 2.16 -14.09
CA GLY A 118 -17.68 3.11 -14.87
C GLY A 118 -17.23 2.58 -16.22
N LEU A 119 -16.86 1.30 -16.29
CA LEU A 119 -16.48 0.63 -17.53
C LEU A 119 -17.66 0.57 -18.50
N SER A 120 -18.84 0.19 -18.01
CA SER A 120 -20.07 0.14 -18.81
C SER A 120 -20.45 1.54 -19.32
N PHE A 121 -20.32 2.56 -18.46
CA PHE A 121 -20.54 3.96 -18.84
C PHE A 121 -19.57 4.42 -19.93
N ALA A 122 -18.26 4.21 -19.74
CA ALA A 122 -17.24 4.64 -20.68
C ALA A 122 -17.35 3.94 -22.04
N LEU A 123 -17.67 2.64 -22.05
CA LEU A 123 -17.91 1.88 -23.29
C LEU A 123 -19.08 2.44 -24.08
N ASN A 124 -20.21 2.68 -23.42
CA ASN A 124 -21.41 3.24 -24.06
C ASN A 124 -21.14 4.66 -24.59
N THR A 125 -20.43 5.48 -23.82
CA THR A 125 -20.07 6.85 -24.22
C THR A 125 -19.11 6.85 -25.42
N ALA A 126 -18.04 6.06 -25.38
CA ALA A 126 -17.08 5.92 -26.48
C ALA A 126 -17.75 5.45 -27.78
N ASN A 127 -18.68 4.49 -27.69
CA ASN A 127 -19.42 4.01 -28.84
C ASN A 127 -20.37 5.07 -29.40
N ARG A 128 -21.11 5.79 -28.54
CA ARG A 128 -21.97 6.92 -28.95
C ARG A 128 -21.20 8.03 -29.65
N HIS A 129 -19.96 8.27 -29.24
CA HIS A 129 -19.07 9.24 -29.88
C HIS A 129 -18.40 8.70 -31.15
N GLY A 130 -18.67 7.46 -31.55
CA GLY A 130 -18.08 6.82 -32.74
C GLY A 130 -16.61 6.44 -32.57
N LEU A 131 -16.08 6.46 -31.35
CA LEU A 131 -14.67 6.17 -31.05
C LEU A 131 -14.40 4.66 -30.98
N ILE A 132 -15.42 3.85 -30.71
CA ILE A 132 -15.33 2.38 -30.75
C ILE A 132 -16.48 1.77 -31.58
N PRO A 133 -16.22 0.72 -32.37
CA PRO A 133 -17.26 0.02 -33.12
C PRO A 133 -18.29 -0.66 -32.22
N GLU A 134 -19.53 -0.80 -32.70
CA GLU A 134 -20.61 -1.50 -32.00
C GLU A 134 -20.21 -2.92 -31.59
N LYS A 135 -19.59 -3.67 -32.50
CA LYS A 135 -19.08 -5.01 -32.23
C LYS A 135 -18.08 -5.07 -31.06
N VAL A 136 -17.23 -4.05 -30.92
CA VAL A 136 -16.27 -3.98 -29.81
C VAL A 136 -17.00 -3.72 -28.49
N LYS A 137 -17.98 -2.80 -28.48
CA LYS A 137 -18.84 -2.56 -27.33
C LYS A 137 -19.55 -3.83 -26.89
N ASP A 138 -20.17 -4.55 -27.83
CA ASP A 138 -20.95 -5.75 -27.54
C ASP A 138 -20.11 -6.89 -26.96
N ILE A 139 -18.92 -7.12 -27.52
CA ILE A 139 -17.97 -8.12 -26.99
C ILE A 139 -17.56 -7.77 -25.55
N ILE A 140 -17.19 -6.50 -25.30
CA ILE A 140 -16.73 -6.11 -23.97
C ILE A 140 -17.88 -6.13 -22.96
N ASN A 141 -19.08 -5.68 -23.34
CA ASN A 141 -20.25 -5.75 -22.46
C ASN A 141 -20.62 -7.20 -22.13
N GLY A 142 -20.63 -8.10 -23.11
CA GLY A 142 -20.91 -9.51 -22.90
C GLY A 142 -19.85 -10.23 -22.06
N GLY A 143 -18.60 -9.78 -22.14
CA GLY A 143 -17.46 -10.33 -21.42
C GLY A 143 -17.01 -9.56 -20.19
N LYS A 144 -17.80 -8.58 -19.72
CA LYS A 144 -17.35 -7.59 -18.72
C LYS A 144 -16.79 -8.23 -17.44
N GLU A 145 -17.37 -9.33 -16.99
CA GLU A 145 -16.91 -10.04 -15.79
C GLU A 145 -15.45 -10.53 -15.93
N ILE A 146 -14.96 -10.83 -17.13
CA ILE A 146 -13.55 -11.21 -17.36
C ILE A 146 -12.61 -10.04 -17.04
N ILE A 147 -12.99 -8.81 -17.40
CA ILE A 147 -12.21 -7.61 -17.05
C ILE A 147 -12.27 -7.38 -15.54
N VAL A 148 -13.46 -7.47 -14.96
CA VAL A 148 -13.69 -7.26 -13.52
C VAL A 148 -12.89 -8.28 -12.68
N ASP A 149 -12.92 -9.55 -13.04
CA ASP A 149 -12.18 -10.60 -12.35
C ASP A 149 -10.68 -10.47 -12.53
N SER A 150 -10.22 -10.04 -13.71
CA SER A 150 -8.82 -9.68 -13.92
C SER A 150 -8.38 -8.54 -12.98
N ILE A 151 -9.20 -7.49 -12.81
CA ILE A 151 -8.93 -6.41 -11.86
C ILE A 151 -8.86 -6.95 -10.42
N LYS A 152 -9.86 -7.73 -9.99
CA LYS A 152 -9.88 -8.36 -8.65
C LYS A 152 -8.61 -9.17 -8.39
N SER A 153 -8.24 -10.04 -9.34
CA SER A 153 -7.06 -10.90 -9.23
C SER A 153 -5.75 -10.09 -9.14
N ASN A 154 -5.63 -9.02 -9.93
CA ASN A 154 -4.44 -8.17 -9.88
C ASN A 154 -4.32 -7.38 -8.57
N ILE A 155 -5.43 -6.84 -8.04
CA ILE A 155 -5.46 -6.20 -6.72
C ILE A 155 -5.05 -7.22 -5.64
N GLU A 156 -5.60 -8.42 -5.71
CA GLU A 156 -5.30 -9.49 -4.77
C GLU A 156 -3.82 -9.89 -4.80
N SER A 157 -3.25 -10.01 -5.99
CA SER A 157 -1.83 -10.32 -6.19
C SER A 157 -0.91 -9.28 -5.55
N GLU A 158 -1.23 -7.98 -5.67
CA GLU A 158 -0.45 -6.91 -5.02
C GLU A 158 -0.53 -6.98 -3.48
N PHE A 159 -1.70 -7.31 -2.91
CA PHE A 159 -1.81 -7.54 -1.47
C PHE A 159 -1.03 -8.78 -1.00
N GLU A 160 -1.11 -9.88 -1.74
CA GLU A 160 -0.33 -11.09 -1.45
C GLU A 160 1.18 -10.83 -1.53
N ASP A 161 1.63 -10.00 -2.48
CA ASP A 161 3.02 -9.56 -2.56
C ASP A 161 3.45 -8.76 -1.33
N GLN A 162 2.61 -7.84 -0.88
CA GLN A 162 2.86 -7.08 0.34
C GLN A 162 2.88 -7.97 1.59
N LEU A 163 1.99 -8.97 1.69
CA LEU A 163 1.99 -9.94 2.79
C LEU A 163 3.29 -10.76 2.82
N ARG A 164 3.78 -11.21 1.66
CA ARG A 164 5.09 -11.90 1.55
C ARG A 164 6.25 -11.01 2.00
N LYS A 165 6.25 -9.74 1.62
CA LYS A 165 7.27 -8.77 2.05
C LYS A 165 7.23 -8.55 3.56
N VAL A 166 6.04 -8.46 4.17
CA VAL A 166 5.89 -8.36 5.63
C VAL A 166 6.43 -9.62 6.32
N SER A 167 6.08 -10.82 5.82
CA SER A 167 6.61 -12.08 6.36
C SER A 167 8.15 -12.13 6.28
N THR A 168 8.72 -11.66 5.17
CA THR A 168 10.18 -11.59 5.01
C THR A 168 10.81 -10.61 5.99
N LEU A 169 10.19 -9.45 6.22
CA LEU A 169 10.66 -8.50 7.20
C LEU A 169 10.65 -9.08 8.62
N ASN A 170 9.56 -9.75 9.02
CA ASN A 170 9.47 -10.38 10.34
C ASN A 170 10.58 -11.42 10.54
N LYS A 171 10.87 -12.25 9.54
CA LYS A 171 12.00 -13.20 9.59
C LYS A 171 13.36 -12.51 9.71
N ASN A 172 13.55 -11.34 9.12
CA ASN A 172 14.79 -10.57 9.31
C ASN A 172 14.89 -9.99 10.71
N ILE A 173 13.76 -9.54 11.28
CA ILE A 173 13.68 -9.05 12.66
C ILE A 173 13.98 -10.18 13.66
N GLU A 174 13.39 -11.36 13.47
CA GLU A 174 13.66 -12.55 14.27
C GLU A 174 15.16 -12.90 14.27
N ARG A 175 15.76 -13.02 13.08
CA ARG A 175 17.20 -13.28 12.93
C ARG A 175 18.06 -12.17 13.52
N TRP A 176 17.67 -10.90 13.37
CA TRP A 176 18.37 -9.79 13.99
C TRP A 176 18.39 -9.93 15.51
N ASN A 177 17.25 -10.25 16.13
CA ASN A 177 17.17 -10.48 17.57
C ASN A 177 18.01 -11.68 18.03
N GLU A 178 18.05 -12.76 17.25
CA GLU A 178 18.92 -13.91 17.51
C GLU A 178 20.40 -13.52 17.50
N TYR A 179 20.87 -12.82 16.46
CA TYR A 179 22.25 -12.34 16.38
C TYR A 179 22.59 -11.32 17.47
N TYR A 180 21.63 -10.47 17.83
CA TYR A 180 21.79 -9.53 18.93
C TYR A 180 22.06 -10.25 20.25
N ASN A 181 21.29 -11.31 20.56
CA ASN A 181 21.48 -12.12 21.77
C ASN A 181 22.79 -12.93 21.76
N GLN A 182 23.29 -13.28 20.57
CA GLN A 182 24.56 -13.97 20.39
C GLN A 182 25.77 -13.02 20.39
N HIS A 183 25.53 -11.70 20.46
CA HIS A 183 26.55 -10.67 20.26
C HIS A 183 27.28 -10.79 18.91
N ASP A 184 26.58 -11.26 17.86
CA ASP A 184 27.09 -11.37 16.50
C ASP A 184 26.92 -10.05 15.76
N PHE A 185 27.99 -9.23 15.74
CA PHE A 185 27.98 -7.92 15.09
C PHE A 185 27.73 -7.99 13.58
N ASP A 186 28.33 -8.96 12.88
CA ASP A 186 28.16 -9.11 11.44
C ASP A 186 26.75 -9.60 11.09
N GLY A 187 26.19 -10.48 11.92
CA GLY A 187 24.81 -10.94 11.85
C GLY A 187 23.81 -9.79 11.97
N ILE A 188 23.90 -8.97 13.03
CA ILE A 188 23.00 -7.82 13.19
C ILE A 188 23.19 -6.79 12.08
N ARG A 189 24.42 -6.56 11.60
CA ARG A 189 24.71 -5.65 10.49
C ARG A 189 24.01 -6.08 9.21
N ARG A 190 24.12 -7.37 8.88
CA ARG A 190 23.47 -7.95 7.70
C ARG A 190 21.95 -7.81 7.78
N GLU A 191 21.35 -8.18 8.91
CA GLU A 191 19.89 -8.13 9.03
C GLU A 191 19.34 -6.71 9.16
N THR A 192 20.06 -5.76 9.76
CA THR A 192 19.71 -4.32 9.71
C THR A 192 19.63 -3.81 8.28
N ASN A 193 20.61 -4.16 7.42
CA ASN A 193 20.58 -3.80 6.01
C ASN A 193 19.39 -4.44 5.26
N ASN A 194 19.03 -5.68 5.60
CA ASN A 194 17.86 -6.35 5.01
C ASN A 194 16.55 -5.67 5.42
N ILE A 195 16.40 -5.33 6.72
CA ILE A 195 15.25 -4.61 7.27
C ILE A 195 15.08 -3.25 6.58
N GLN A 196 16.17 -2.47 6.48
CA GLN A 196 16.18 -1.15 5.82
C GLN A 196 15.77 -1.21 4.34
N ARG A 197 16.15 -2.27 3.62
CA ARG A 197 15.74 -2.44 2.22
C ARG A 197 14.27 -2.81 2.10
N ASN A 198 13.80 -3.75 2.91
CA ASN A 198 12.41 -4.23 2.85
C ASN A 198 11.41 -3.13 3.22
N ILE A 199 11.66 -2.37 4.28
CA ILE A 199 10.73 -1.35 4.79
C ILE A 199 10.41 -0.24 3.77
N LYS A 200 11.35 0.10 2.89
CA LYS A 200 11.15 1.14 1.85
C LYS A 200 10.07 0.80 0.83
N SER A 201 9.81 -0.49 0.63
CA SER A 201 8.88 -1.00 -0.39
C SER A 201 7.55 -1.53 0.18
N LEU A 202 7.41 -1.47 1.50
CA LEU A 202 6.27 -1.99 2.23
C LEU A 202 5.15 -0.97 2.35
N PHE A 203 3.91 -1.47 2.38
CA PHE A 203 2.78 -0.70 2.86
C PHE A 203 3.14 -0.11 4.23
N PRO A 204 3.05 1.21 4.41
CA PRO A 204 3.59 1.86 5.59
C PRO A 204 2.69 1.57 6.80
N ILE A 205 3.09 0.59 7.60
CA ILE A 205 2.45 0.17 8.84
C ILE A 205 3.24 0.76 10.01
N GLU A 206 2.55 1.48 10.89
CA GLU A 206 3.18 2.24 11.96
C GLU A 206 4.01 1.35 12.88
N THR A 207 3.43 0.25 13.38
CA THR A 207 4.11 -0.69 14.30
C THR A 207 5.38 -1.28 13.68
N THR A 208 5.31 -1.71 12.43
CA THR A 208 6.44 -2.24 11.66
C THR A 208 7.54 -1.20 11.44
N ILE A 209 7.17 0.06 11.13
CA ILE A 209 8.14 1.15 10.98
C ILE A 209 8.81 1.45 12.32
N LYS A 210 8.04 1.43 13.41
CA LYS A 210 8.55 1.69 14.75
C LYS A 210 9.61 0.67 15.16
N GLU A 211 9.32 -0.62 14.94
CA GLU A 211 10.23 -1.71 15.24
C GLU A 211 11.52 -1.66 14.38
N ALA A 212 11.39 -1.44 13.07
CA ALA A 212 12.53 -1.29 12.18
C ALA A 212 13.45 -0.13 12.61
N ARG A 213 12.89 1.02 12.98
CA ARG A 213 13.65 2.18 13.47
C ARG A 213 14.38 1.87 14.78
N LYS A 214 13.74 1.17 15.71
CA LYS A 214 14.38 0.73 16.95
C LYS A 214 15.61 -0.13 16.65
N ILE A 215 15.49 -1.10 15.75
CA ILE A 215 16.60 -1.94 15.31
C ILE A 215 17.73 -1.12 14.69
N GLU A 216 17.40 -0.17 13.80
CA GLU A 216 18.41 0.72 13.20
C GLU A 216 19.14 1.57 14.26
N ASN A 217 18.43 2.06 15.27
CA ASN A 217 19.02 2.86 16.34
C ASN A 217 19.95 2.02 17.21
N LEU A 218 19.52 0.82 17.62
CA LEU A 218 20.36 -0.11 18.39
C LEU A 218 21.63 -0.47 17.62
N TYR A 219 21.49 -0.83 16.34
CA TYR A 219 22.63 -1.12 15.48
C TYR A 219 23.63 0.05 15.42
N LYS A 220 23.15 1.29 15.22
CA LYS A 220 24.02 2.48 15.17
C LYS A 220 24.78 2.73 16.48
N ILE A 221 24.17 2.44 17.63
CA ILE A 221 24.84 2.58 18.93
C ILE A 221 25.97 1.54 19.02
N ILE A 222 25.67 0.27 18.75
CA ILE A 222 26.65 -0.83 18.79
C ILE A 222 27.80 -0.58 17.81
N GLU A 223 27.49 -0.14 16.58
CA GLU A 223 28.47 0.21 15.56
C GLU A 223 29.42 1.32 16.03
N ARG A 224 28.89 2.37 16.67
CA ARG A 224 29.71 3.46 17.23
C ARG A 224 30.58 3.02 18.40
N LYS A 225 30.17 1.98 19.12
CA LYS A 225 30.95 1.38 20.21
C LYS A 225 31.93 0.30 19.71
N GLY A 226 32.11 0.17 18.40
CA GLY A 226 33.05 -0.80 17.81
C GLY A 226 32.56 -2.25 17.90
N GLY A 227 31.25 -2.47 17.94
CA GLY A 227 30.67 -3.81 18.08
C GLY A 227 30.41 -4.23 19.53
N ASP A 228 30.54 -3.33 20.50
CA ASP A 228 30.22 -3.63 21.91
C ASP A 228 28.71 -3.59 22.17
N PHE A 229 28.18 -4.72 22.63
CA PHE A 229 26.78 -4.92 22.93
C PHE A 229 26.41 -4.57 24.39
N ASN A 230 27.38 -4.19 25.23
CA ASN A 230 27.10 -3.72 26.59
C ASN A 230 26.49 -2.32 26.53
N LEU A 231 25.17 -2.25 26.29
CA LEU A 231 24.42 -1.01 26.21
C LEU A 231 23.91 -0.61 27.60
N SER A 232 24.06 0.67 27.94
CA SER A 232 23.44 1.22 29.14
C SER A 232 21.91 1.29 28.98
N GLU A 233 21.20 1.36 30.10
CA GLU A 233 19.74 1.55 30.09
C GLU A 233 19.35 2.86 29.38
N GLU A 234 20.18 3.90 29.50
CA GLU A 234 20.01 5.18 28.79
C GLU A 234 20.15 5.03 27.27
N GLU A 235 21.11 4.23 26.79
CA GLU A 235 21.32 3.94 25.37
C GLU A 235 20.15 3.14 24.78
N ILE A 236 19.65 2.15 25.51
CA ILE A 236 18.46 1.36 25.12
C ILE A 236 17.22 2.27 25.08
N ASN A 237 17.04 3.11 26.09
CA ASN A 237 15.94 4.07 26.15
C ASN A 237 16.02 5.10 25.02
N LEU A 238 17.22 5.57 24.66
CA LEU A 238 17.42 6.46 23.53
C LEU A 238 17.02 5.78 22.21
N ALA A 239 17.40 4.52 22.00
CA ALA A 239 17.03 3.76 20.81
C ALA A 239 15.50 3.59 20.66
N ASN A 240 14.79 3.42 21.79
CA ASN A 240 13.33 3.34 21.84
C ASN A 240 12.63 4.71 21.64
N ARG A 241 13.27 5.82 22.03
CA ARG A 241 12.69 7.18 21.92
C ARG A 241 12.90 7.81 20.54
N LEU A 242 13.97 7.48 19.83
CA LEU A 242 14.26 7.93 18.46
C LEU A 242 13.45 7.19 17.38
N VAL A 243 12.39 6.52 17.79
CA VAL A 243 11.46 5.81 16.90
C VAL A 243 10.46 6.80 16.26
N TYR A 244 10.39 8.04 16.77
CA TYR A 244 9.46 9.10 16.35
C TYR A 244 10.12 10.12 15.41
#